data_AF-A0A425VVC6-F1
#
_entry.id   AF-A0A425VVC6-F1
#
_cell.length_a   1.000
_cell.length_b   1.000
_cell.length_c   1.000
_cell.angle_alpha   90.00
_cell.angle_beta   90.00
_cell.angle_gamma   90.00
#
_symmetry.space_group_name_H-M   'P 1'
#
loop_
_entity.id
_entity.type
_entity.pdbx_description
1 polymer ?
#
loop_
_entity_poly.entity_id
_entity_poly.type
_entity_poly.pdbx_seq_one_letter_code
_entity_poly.pdbx_strand_id
1 'polypeptide(L)'
;MQNKLAHAAERKAFSVVLDKGIDAVRGDHPEEAIEKFLDMGQKMLSGTAPDMAAMLRAAFYPGSKWENMVIDMARRIDPHILKTALLDGAYEAAFRGLRETTISAEKNQCNVPWIIIFDPTSACNMHCVGCWAADYSKSLNLTFDEMDSLVQQANDLGCHWFFMTGGEPMVRWKDIVKLAEK
;
A
#
# COMPACT_ATOMS: atom_id res chain seq x y z
N MET A 1 9.90 -13.14 -10.64
CA MET A 1 10.84 -12.25 -9.93
C MET A 1 11.68 -11.45 -10.92
N GLN A 2 11.32 -10.17 -11.09
CA GLN A 2 12.19 -9.21 -11.78
C GLN A 2 13.60 -9.18 -11.15
N ASN A 3 14.62 -8.98 -11.99
CA ASN A 3 15.98 -8.73 -11.55
C ASN A 3 16.02 -7.48 -10.63
N LYS A 4 16.78 -7.52 -9.53
CA LYS A 4 16.96 -6.39 -8.59
C LYS A 4 17.29 -5.07 -9.29
N LEU A 5 18.05 -5.11 -10.39
CA LEU A 5 18.37 -3.93 -11.19
C LEU A 5 17.14 -3.35 -11.91
N ALA A 6 16.27 -4.21 -12.43
CA ALA A 6 15.04 -3.79 -13.09
C ALA A 6 14.06 -3.16 -12.08
N HIS A 7 13.93 -3.78 -10.90
CA HIS A 7 13.14 -3.21 -9.79
C HIS A 7 13.67 -1.83 -9.37
N ALA A 8 14.98 -1.71 -9.11
CA ALA A 8 15.56 -0.43 -8.70
C ALA A 8 15.35 0.68 -9.75
N ALA A 9 15.47 0.34 -11.04
CA ALA A 9 15.24 1.27 -12.13
C ALA A 9 13.76 1.69 -12.23
N GLU A 10 12.84 0.74 -12.18
CA GLU A 10 11.40 1.00 -12.26
C GLU A 10 10.90 1.81 -11.04
N ARG A 11 11.34 1.43 -9.84
CA ARG A 11 11.07 2.18 -8.60
C ARG A 11 11.60 3.62 -8.68
N LYS A 12 12.80 3.81 -9.22
CA LYS A 12 13.38 5.15 -9.39
C LYS A 12 12.58 5.98 -10.39
N ALA A 13 12.12 5.38 -11.49
CA ALA A 13 11.27 6.05 -12.47
C ALA A 13 9.93 6.48 -11.84
N PHE A 14 9.26 5.57 -11.11
CA PHE A 14 8.06 5.89 -10.35
C PHE A 14 8.29 7.00 -9.33
N SER A 15 9.41 6.96 -8.61
CA SER A 15 9.79 7.99 -7.65
C SER A 15 9.87 9.38 -8.27
N VAL A 16 10.44 9.52 -9.46
CA VAL A 16 10.54 10.80 -10.17
C VAL A 16 9.17 11.28 -10.65
N VAL A 17 8.30 10.37 -11.09
CA VAL A 17 6.92 10.71 -11.48
C VAL A 17 6.13 11.20 -10.27
N LEU A 18 6.25 10.53 -9.12
CA LEU A 18 5.61 10.93 -7.88
C LEU A 18 6.10 12.29 -7.38
N ASP A 19 7.40 12.56 -7.42
CA ASP A 19 7.95 13.89 -7.07
C ASP A 19 7.28 14.99 -7.90
N LYS A 20 7.28 14.85 -9.23
CA LYS A 20 6.65 15.82 -10.12
C LYS A 20 5.15 15.96 -9.87
N GLY A 21 4.46 14.88 -9.53
CA GLY A 21 3.04 14.92 -9.25
C GLY A 21 2.69 15.59 -7.93
N ILE A 22 3.43 15.27 -6.87
CA ILE A 22 3.29 15.93 -5.58
C ILE A 22 3.57 17.44 -5.73
N ASP A 23 4.65 17.81 -6.41
CA ASP A 23 5.00 19.22 -6.64
C ASP A 23 3.93 19.95 -7.47
N ALA A 24 3.40 19.32 -8.51
CA ALA A 24 2.35 19.91 -9.34
C ALA A 24 1.05 20.16 -8.54
N VAL A 25 0.63 19.22 -7.70
CA VAL A 25 -0.56 19.36 -6.84
C VAL A 25 -0.30 20.33 -5.67
N ARG A 26 0.95 20.53 -5.25
CA ARG A 26 1.31 21.53 -4.23
C ARG A 26 1.42 22.94 -4.79
N GLY A 27 1.50 23.10 -6.10
CA GLY A 27 1.61 24.40 -6.78
C GLY A 27 0.32 25.24 -6.74
N ASP A 28 0.34 26.28 -7.58
CA ASP A 28 -0.71 27.31 -7.62
C ASP A 28 -2.01 26.84 -8.30
N HIS A 29 -1.94 25.77 -9.11
CA HIS A 29 -3.05 25.23 -9.91
C HIS A 29 -3.23 23.72 -9.67
N PRO A 30 -3.62 23.29 -8.45
CA PRO A 30 -3.70 21.88 -8.10
C PRO A 30 -4.81 21.13 -8.86
N GLU A 31 -5.92 21.79 -9.18
CA GLU A 31 -7.04 21.20 -9.93
C GLU A 31 -6.60 20.84 -11.36
N GLU A 32 -5.83 21.71 -12.01
CA GLU A 32 -5.25 21.43 -13.33
C GLU A 32 -4.24 20.28 -13.29
N ALA A 33 -3.48 20.14 -12.19
CA ALA A 33 -2.56 19.04 -12.01
C ALA A 33 -3.32 17.71 -11.89
N ILE A 34 -4.38 17.68 -11.08
CA ILE A 34 -5.25 16.49 -10.93
C ILE A 34 -5.90 16.13 -12.26
N GLU A 35 -6.45 17.10 -13.00
CA GLU A 35 -7.03 16.87 -14.31
C GLU A 35 -6.03 16.22 -15.28
N LYS A 36 -4.78 16.72 -15.33
CA LYS A 36 -3.71 16.13 -16.16
C LYS A 36 -3.38 14.70 -15.75
N PHE A 37 -3.36 14.39 -14.45
CA PHE A 37 -3.14 13.02 -13.96
C PHE A 37 -4.29 12.08 -14.34
N LEU A 38 -5.53 12.54 -14.23
CA LEU A 38 -6.71 11.78 -14.65
C LEU A 38 -6.72 11.53 -16.17
N ASP A 39 -6.32 12.52 -16.98
CA ASP A 39 -6.16 12.36 -18.43
C ASP A 39 -5.11 11.30 -18.80
N MET A 40 -3.97 11.30 -18.09
CA MET A 40 -2.93 10.28 -18.27
C MET A 40 -3.44 8.89 -17.91
N GLY A 41 -4.09 8.76 -16.74
CA GLY A 41 -4.70 7.49 -16.29
C GLY A 41 -5.76 6.97 -17.27
N GLN A 42 -6.62 7.85 -17.77
CA GLN A 42 -7.65 7.50 -18.75
C GLN A 42 -7.05 7.01 -20.08
N LYS A 43 -5.98 7.66 -20.57
CA LYS A 43 -5.28 7.19 -21.77
C LYS A 43 -4.68 5.80 -21.55
N MET A 44 -4.05 5.56 -20.40
CA MET A 44 -3.46 4.26 -20.07
C MET A 44 -4.51 3.14 -19.95
N LEU A 45 -5.66 3.44 -19.35
CA LEU A 45 -6.73 2.47 -19.11
C LEU A 45 -7.72 2.30 -20.27
N SER A 46 -7.65 3.16 -21.29
CA SER A 46 -8.62 3.18 -22.41
C SER A 46 -8.75 1.84 -23.15
N GLY A 47 -7.67 1.05 -23.23
CA GLY A 47 -7.66 -0.26 -23.89
C GLY A 47 -8.01 -1.44 -22.99
N THR A 48 -8.16 -1.23 -21.67
CA THR A 48 -8.27 -2.32 -20.68
C THR A 48 -9.45 -2.15 -19.73
N ALA A 49 -9.74 -0.94 -19.25
CA ALA A 49 -10.80 -0.67 -18.29
C ALA A 49 -11.35 0.77 -18.47
N PRO A 50 -12.01 1.08 -19.60
CA PRO A 50 -12.50 2.43 -19.90
C PRO A 50 -13.54 2.92 -18.88
N ASP A 51 -14.42 2.03 -18.39
CA ASP A 51 -15.44 2.37 -17.40
C ASP A 51 -14.83 2.76 -16.04
N MET A 52 -13.72 2.11 -15.66
CA MET A 52 -12.98 2.45 -14.44
C MET A 52 -12.37 3.85 -14.54
N ALA A 53 -11.80 4.19 -15.70
CA ALA A 53 -11.25 5.53 -15.93
C ALA A 53 -12.32 6.63 -15.83
N ALA A 54 -13.50 6.40 -16.42
CA ALA A 54 -14.63 7.32 -16.33
C ALA A 54 -15.12 7.48 -14.88
N MET A 55 -15.22 6.38 -14.14
CA MET A 55 -15.63 6.38 -12.72
C MET A 55 -14.62 7.15 -11.85
N LEU A 56 -13.31 6.91 -12.05
CA LEU A 56 -12.26 7.63 -11.32
C LEU A 56 -12.31 9.13 -11.61
N ARG A 57 -12.52 9.53 -12.86
CA ARG A 57 -12.66 10.95 -13.19
C ARG A 57 -13.86 11.57 -12.47
N ALA A 58 -15.03 10.94 -12.56
CA ALA A 58 -16.24 11.44 -11.90
C ALA A 58 -16.12 11.48 -10.36
N ALA A 59 -15.35 10.57 -9.78
CA ALA A 59 -15.11 10.54 -8.34
C ALA A 59 -14.16 11.65 -7.89
N PHE A 60 -13.13 11.96 -8.67
CA PHE A 60 -12.03 12.85 -8.28
C PHE A 60 -12.08 14.23 -8.94
N TYR A 61 -13.00 14.53 -9.85
CA TYR A 61 -13.07 15.82 -10.55
C TYR A 61 -14.46 16.12 -11.16
N PRO A 62 -14.94 17.38 -11.21
CA PRO A 62 -14.39 18.60 -10.61
C PRO A 62 -15.01 18.95 -9.24
N GLY A 63 -14.22 19.58 -8.36
CA GLY A 63 -14.59 20.05 -7.03
C GLY A 63 -15.03 18.96 -6.04
N SER A 64 -14.72 17.68 -6.30
CA SER A 64 -15.24 16.58 -5.50
C SER A 64 -14.63 16.55 -4.09
N LYS A 65 -15.29 15.89 -3.13
CA LYS A 65 -14.69 15.67 -1.79
C LYS A 65 -13.35 14.92 -1.87
N TRP A 66 -13.18 14.04 -2.86
CA TRP A 66 -11.99 13.23 -3.04
C TRP A 66 -10.85 14.03 -3.67
N GLU A 67 -11.18 14.94 -4.59
CA GLU A 67 -10.26 15.94 -5.12
C GLU A 67 -9.66 16.77 -4.00
N ASN A 68 -10.52 17.41 -3.21
CA ASN A 68 -10.11 18.25 -2.09
C ASN A 68 -9.27 17.47 -1.08
N MET A 69 -9.62 16.21 -0.82
CA MET A 69 -8.83 15.33 0.04
C MET A 69 -7.42 15.09 -0.52
N VAL A 70 -7.28 14.79 -1.83
CA VAL A 70 -5.97 14.59 -2.46
C VAL A 70 -5.13 15.87 -2.43
N ILE A 71 -5.74 17.02 -2.73
CA ILE A 71 -5.08 18.33 -2.66
C ILE A 71 -4.63 18.62 -1.22
N ASP A 72 -5.51 18.42 -0.24
CA ASP A 72 -5.19 18.64 1.17
C ASP A 72 -4.08 17.71 1.66
N MET A 73 -4.12 16.42 1.29
CA MET A 73 -3.05 15.48 1.59
C MET A 73 -1.73 15.95 1.01
N ALA A 74 -1.72 16.32 -0.27
CA ALA A 74 -0.53 16.82 -0.94
C ALA A 74 0.03 18.08 -0.28
N ARG A 75 -0.82 18.99 0.22
CA ARG A 75 -0.40 20.27 0.83
C ARG A 75 -0.03 20.17 2.32
N ARG A 76 -0.73 19.34 3.09
CA ARG A 76 -0.60 19.27 4.56
C ARG A 76 0.38 18.22 5.03
N ILE A 77 0.60 17.15 4.26
CA ILE A 77 1.56 16.10 4.62
C ILE A 77 2.97 16.55 4.18
N ASP A 78 3.97 16.19 4.99
CA ASP A 78 5.37 16.36 4.60
C ASP A 78 5.66 15.62 3.27
N PRO A 79 6.31 16.25 2.28
CA PRO A 79 6.55 15.64 0.98
C PRO A 79 7.30 14.31 1.05
N HIS A 80 8.26 14.16 1.97
CA HIS A 80 9.03 12.94 2.10
C HIS A 80 8.16 11.79 2.64
N ILE A 81 7.29 12.08 3.63
CA ILE A 81 6.34 11.10 4.17
C ILE A 81 5.34 10.67 3.09
N LEU A 82 4.71 11.62 2.40
CA LEU A 82 3.73 11.33 1.35
C LEU A 82 4.36 10.52 0.21
N LYS A 83 5.54 10.93 -0.25
CA LYS A 83 6.29 10.21 -1.29
C LYS A 83 6.60 8.79 -0.88
N THR A 84 7.07 8.58 0.35
CA THR A 84 7.43 7.24 0.85
C THR A 84 6.19 6.35 0.90
N ALA A 85 5.08 6.84 1.48
CA ALA A 85 3.82 6.12 1.50
C ALA A 85 3.29 5.78 0.09
N LEU A 86 3.39 6.70 -0.87
CA LEU A 86 2.99 6.44 -2.26
C LEU A 86 3.94 5.48 -2.97
N LEU A 87 5.25 5.53 -2.71
CA LEU A 87 6.19 4.56 -3.28
C LEU A 87 5.92 3.16 -2.76
N ASP A 88 5.71 3.00 -1.46
CA ASP A 88 5.54 1.66 -0.89
C ASP A 88 4.11 1.13 -1.15
N GLY A 89 3.09 1.98 -1.02
CA GLY A 89 1.70 1.59 -1.28
C GLY A 89 1.35 1.48 -2.76
N ALA A 90 1.63 2.52 -3.56
CA ALA A 90 1.21 2.55 -4.96
C ALA A 90 2.18 1.78 -5.87
N TYR A 91 3.49 1.87 -5.65
CA TYR A 91 4.46 1.16 -6.48
C TYR A 91 4.74 -0.26 -5.98
N GLU A 92 5.27 -0.44 -4.76
CA GLU A 92 5.67 -1.78 -4.29
C GLU A 92 4.46 -2.70 -4.15
N ALA A 93 3.43 -2.27 -3.42
CA ALA A 93 2.27 -3.10 -3.20
C ALA A 93 1.31 -3.13 -4.40
N ALA A 94 0.75 -1.99 -4.82
CA ALA A 94 -0.32 -2.01 -5.82
C ALA A 94 0.18 -2.33 -7.24
N PHE A 95 1.14 -1.60 -7.78
CA PHE A 95 1.57 -1.80 -9.16
C PHE A 95 2.39 -3.09 -9.35
N ARG A 96 3.48 -3.23 -8.59
CA ARG A 96 4.37 -4.39 -8.69
C ARG A 96 3.78 -5.60 -7.98
N GLY A 97 3.33 -5.45 -6.74
CA GLY A 97 2.84 -6.55 -5.93
C GLY A 97 1.60 -7.22 -6.52
N LEU A 98 0.63 -6.47 -7.06
CA LEU A 98 -0.53 -7.07 -7.74
C LEU A 98 -0.12 -7.88 -8.98
N ARG A 99 0.85 -7.38 -9.76
CA ARG A 99 1.38 -8.09 -10.92
C ARG A 99 2.05 -9.40 -10.51
N GLU A 100 2.96 -9.37 -9.54
CA GLU A 100 3.69 -10.58 -9.11
C GLU A 100 2.76 -11.58 -8.40
N THR A 101 1.80 -11.12 -7.60
CA THR A 101 0.80 -12.02 -6.96
C THR A 101 -0.11 -12.67 -7.98
N THR A 102 -0.50 -11.98 -9.06
CA THR A 102 -1.28 -12.56 -10.17
C THR A 102 -0.47 -13.64 -10.90
N ILE A 103 0.79 -13.37 -11.24
CA ILE A 103 1.70 -14.36 -11.85
C ILE A 103 1.87 -15.58 -10.92
N SER A 104 2.05 -15.33 -9.62
CA SER A 104 2.17 -16.40 -8.61
C SER A 104 0.87 -17.21 -8.50
N ALA A 105 -0.30 -16.57 -8.57
CA ALA A 105 -1.59 -17.25 -8.52
C ALA A 105 -1.78 -18.17 -9.73
N GLU A 106 -1.46 -17.68 -10.94
CA GLU A 106 -1.48 -18.48 -12.17
C GLU A 106 -0.49 -19.64 -12.07
N LYS A 107 0.75 -19.40 -11.63
CA LYS A 107 1.77 -20.46 -11.52
C LYS A 107 1.38 -21.56 -10.54
N ASN A 108 0.84 -21.19 -9.38
CA ASN A 108 0.50 -22.13 -8.30
C ASN A 108 -0.91 -22.70 -8.44
N GLN A 109 -1.70 -22.23 -9.42
CA GLN A 109 -3.10 -22.63 -9.63
C GLN A 109 -3.96 -22.46 -8.36
N CYS A 110 -3.72 -21.37 -7.63
CA CYS A 110 -4.45 -21.03 -6.41
C CYS A 110 -4.49 -19.51 -6.21
N ASN A 111 -5.41 -19.03 -5.38
CA ASN A 111 -5.46 -17.62 -5.04
C ASN A 111 -4.26 -17.22 -4.19
N VAL A 112 -3.51 -16.22 -4.64
CA VAL A 112 -2.45 -15.59 -3.86
C VAL A 112 -2.96 -14.25 -3.33
N PRO A 113 -2.93 -14.03 -2.00
CA PRO A 113 -3.40 -12.77 -1.44
C PRO A 113 -2.46 -11.61 -1.81
N TRP A 114 -3.05 -10.46 -2.12
CA TRP A 114 -2.31 -9.21 -2.30
C TRP A 114 -2.03 -8.48 -0.98
N ILE A 115 -2.89 -8.70 0.01
CA ILE A 115 -2.78 -8.16 1.37
C ILE A 115 -2.86 -9.33 2.33
N ILE A 116 -1.95 -9.38 3.30
CA ILE A 116 -2.02 -10.32 4.42
C ILE A 116 -2.29 -9.56 5.71
N ILE A 117 -3.28 -10.06 6.46
CA ILE A 117 -3.53 -9.62 7.83
C ILE A 117 -3.04 -10.74 8.75
N PHE A 118 -2.18 -10.41 9.71
CA PHE A 118 -1.74 -11.37 10.71
C PHE A 118 -1.59 -10.72 12.08
N ASP A 119 -1.73 -11.52 13.12
CA ASP A 119 -1.66 -11.09 14.51
C ASP A 119 -0.32 -11.50 15.11
N PRO A 120 0.62 -10.57 15.36
CA PRO A 120 1.87 -10.88 16.06
C PRO A 120 1.63 -11.45 17.46
N THR A 121 0.52 -11.05 18.09
CA THR A 121 0.15 -11.38 19.46
C THR A 121 -1.33 -11.14 19.71
N SER A 122 -1.94 -11.93 20.59
CA SER A 122 -3.25 -11.64 21.19
C SER A 122 -3.15 -10.79 22.47
N ALA A 123 -1.95 -10.46 22.94
CA ALA A 123 -1.76 -9.61 24.12
C ALA A 123 -2.12 -8.14 23.81
N CYS A 124 -2.85 -7.49 24.71
CA CYS A 124 -3.26 -6.10 24.58
C CYS A 124 -3.11 -5.39 25.92
N ASN A 125 -2.61 -4.15 25.90
CA ASN A 125 -2.51 -3.26 27.06
C ASN A 125 -3.81 -2.47 27.33
N MET A 126 -4.88 -2.73 26.57
CA MET A 126 -6.19 -2.07 26.66
C MET A 126 -7.32 -3.09 26.84
N HIS A 127 -8.50 -2.62 27.26
CA HIS A 127 -9.70 -3.43 27.54
C HIS A 127 -10.96 -2.83 26.91
N CYS A 128 -10.94 -2.64 25.60
CA CYS A 128 -12.02 -1.96 24.87
C CYS A 128 -13.34 -2.73 24.93
N VAL A 129 -14.44 -2.03 25.19
CA VAL A 129 -15.80 -2.58 25.10
C VAL A 129 -16.10 -2.95 23.64
N GLY A 130 -16.51 -4.20 23.40
CA GLY A 130 -16.81 -4.71 22.06
C GLY A 130 -15.59 -5.17 21.25
N CYS A 131 -14.43 -5.36 21.88
CA CYS A 131 -13.25 -5.88 21.20
C CYS A 131 -13.42 -7.37 20.83
N TRP A 132 -13.49 -7.67 19.53
CA TRP A 132 -13.55 -9.04 19.03
C TRP A 132 -12.34 -9.91 19.39
N ALA A 133 -11.16 -9.29 19.57
CA ALA A 133 -9.91 -9.98 19.91
C ALA A 133 -9.76 -10.23 21.42
N ALA A 134 -10.60 -9.62 22.27
CA ALA A 134 -10.56 -9.85 23.72
C ALA A 134 -11.02 -11.27 24.09
N ASP A 135 -11.81 -11.91 23.22
CA ASP A 135 -12.28 -13.29 23.39
C ASP A 135 -11.21 -14.33 23.01
N TYR A 136 -10.09 -13.91 22.41
CA TYR A 136 -8.99 -14.81 22.09
C TYR A 136 -8.23 -15.20 23.35
N SER A 137 -7.72 -16.44 23.37
CA SER A 137 -6.74 -16.81 24.39
C SER A 137 -5.54 -15.86 24.30
N LYS A 138 -5.20 -15.20 25.43
CA LYS A 138 -4.06 -14.27 25.53
C LYS A 138 -2.68 -14.94 25.36
N SER A 139 -2.66 -16.25 25.12
CA SER A 139 -1.45 -17.05 24.93
C SER A 139 -0.98 -17.17 23.49
N LEU A 140 -1.77 -16.72 22.50
CA LEU A 140 -1.45 -16.86 21.08
C LEU A 140 -0.42 -15.81 20.65
N ASN A 141 0.79 -16.26 20.34
CA ASN A 141 1.92 -15.40 19.99
C ASN A 141 2.75 -16.08 18.91
N LEU A 142 3.05 -15.36 17.84
CA LEU A 142 4.04 -15.79 16.86
C LEU A 142 5.44 -15.50 17.40
N THR A 143 6.37 -16.41 17.23
CA THR A 143 7.80 -16.10 17.40
C THR A 143 8.26 -15.11 16.33
N PHE A 144 9.36 -14.41 16.58
CA PHE A 144 9.96 -13.54 15.56
C PHE A 144 10.25 -14.31 14.27
N ASP A 145 10.80 -15.52 14.39
CA ASP A 145 11.18 -16.35 13.24
C ASP A 145 9.95 -16.81 12.43
N GLU A 146 8.81 -17.07 13.08
CA GLU A 146 7.55 -17.36 12.38
C GLU A 146 7.04 -16.15 11.60
N MET A 147 7.07 -14.96 12.19
CA MET A 147 6.67 -13.73 11.49
C MET A 147 7.61 -13.42 10.31
N ASP A 148 8.92 -13.57 10.53
CA ASP A 148 9.94 -13.35 9.50
C ASP A 148 9.78 -14.33 8.32
N SER A 149 9.57 -15.61 8.64
CA SER A 149 9.29 -16.66 7.66
C SER A 149 8.00 -16.38 6.89
N LEU A 150 6.93 -15.95 7.56
CA LEU A 150 5.67 -15.57 6.94
C LEU A 150 5.85 -14.41 5.96
N VAL A 151 6.53 -13.34 6.37
CA VAL A 151 6.77 -12.16 5.53
C VAL A 151 7.66 -12.52 4.34
N GLN A 152 8.70 -13.34 4.53
CA GLN A 152 9.56 -13.78 3.42
C GLN A 152 8.78 -14.61 2.39
N GLN A 153 7.98 -15.59 2.84
CA GLN A 153 7.15 -16.40 1.95
C GLN A 153 6.13 -15.54 1.18
N ALA A 154 5.52 -14.57 1.85
CA ALA A 154 4.59 -13.62 1.22
C ALA A 154 5.29 -12.76 0.16
N ASN A 155 6.48 -12.22 0.48
CA ASN A 155 7.29 -11.44 -0.46
C ASN A 155 7.70 -12.25 -1.69
N ASP A 156 8.04 -13.54 -1.52
CA ASP A 156 8.39 -14.44 -2.63
C ASP A 156 7.21 -14.69 -3.58
N LEU A 157 5.98 -14.56 -3.07
CA LEU A 157 4.74 -14.63 -3.85
C LEU A 157 4.32 -13.27 -4.44
N GLY A 158 4.99 -12.18 -4.07
CA GLY A 158 4.70 -10.81 -4.52
C GLY A 158 3.81 -9.98 -3.59
N CYS A 159 3.47 -10.49 -2.41
CA CYS A 159 2.67 -9.77 -1.42
C CYS A 159 3.59 -8.87 -0.57
N HIS A 160 3.38 -7.56 -0.66
CA HIS A 160 4.18 -6.55 0.05
C HIS A 160 3.37 -5.72 1.05
N TRP A 161 2.04 -5.90 1.09
CA TRP A 161 1.15 -5.16 1.98
C TRP A 161 0.71 -6.04 3.15
N PHE A 162 1.05 -5.62 4.36
CA PHE A 162 0.70 -6.32 5.59
C PHE A 162 -0.09 -5.41 6.52
N PHE A 163 -1.17 -5.94 7.11
CA PHE A 163 -1.80 -5.33 8.28
C PHE A 163 -1.48 -6.19 9.50
N MET A 164 -0.82 -5.60 10.48
CA MET A 164 -0.60 -6.25 11.77
C MET A 164 -1.75 -5.88 12.70
N THR A 165 -2.48 -6.89 13.19
CA THR A 165 -3.59 -6.70 14.12
C THR A 165 -3.34 -7.47 15.42
N GLY A 166 -4.38 -8.03 16.05
CA GLY A 166 -4.29 -8.90 17.22
C GLY A 166 -4.89 -8.28 18.47
N GLY A 167 -4.23 -8.51 19.60
CA GLY A 167 -4.36 -7.57 20.71
C GLY A 167 -3.80 -6.20 20.29
N GLU A 168 -2.82 -5.66 21.01
CA GLU A 168 -2.12 -4.44 20.56
C GLU A 168 -0.76 -4.85 19.96
N PRO A 169 -0.57 -4.89 18.63
CA PRO A 169 0.69 -5.29 18.03
C PRO A 169 1.90 -4.52 18.56
N MET A 170 1.74 -3.22 18.88
CA MET A 170 2.83 -2.39 19.39
C MET A 170 3.37 -2.81 20.76
N VAL A 171 2.71 -3.70 21.51
CA VAL A 171 3.32 -4.32 22.71
C VAL A 171 4.57 -5.15 22.34
N ARG A 172 4.69 -5.56 21.08
CA ARG A 172 5.85 -6.24 20.49
C ARG A 172 6.70 -5.33 19.61
N TRP A 173 6.77 -4.04 19.94
CA TRP A 173 7.50 -3.02 19.17
C TRP A 173 8.88 -3.47 18.67
N LYS A 174 9.68 -4.13 19.51
CA LYS A 174 11.02 -4.60 19.15
C LYS A 174 11.01 -5.58 17.97
N ASP A 175 10.06 -6.51 17.96
CA ASP A 175 9.94 -7.49 16.87
C ASP A 175 9.41 -6.82 15.60
N ILE A 176 8.43 -5.92 15.73
CA ILE A 176 7.82 -5.21 14.60
C ILE A 176 8.83 -4.32 13.89
N VAL A 177 9.61 -3.53 14.63
CA VAL A 177 10.67 -2.69 14.04
C VAL A 177 11.72 -3.56 13.37
N LYS A 178 12.14 -4.64 14.04
CA LYS A 178 13.13 -5.56 13.47
C LYS A 178 12.62 -6.23 12.18
N LEU A 179 11.33 -6.51 12.05
CA LEU A 179 10.73 -6.98 10.79
C LEU A 179 10.75 -5.90 9.71
N ALA A 180 10.41 -4.66 10.07
CA ALA A 180 10.35 -3.54 9.12
C ALA A 180 11.73 -3.08 8.62
N GLU A 181 12.80 -3.36 9.36
CA GLU A 181 14.18 -3.05 8.97
C GLU A 181 14.80 -4.04 7.97
N LYS A 182 14.15 -5.20 7.74
CA LYS A 182 14.62 -6.23 6.80
C LYS A 182 14.20 -5.96 5.37
#